data_AF-A0A2D8SZ60-F1
#
_entry.id   AF-A0A2D8SZ60-F1
#
_cell.length_a   1.000
_cell.length_b   1.000
_cell.length_c   1.000
_cell.angle_alpha   90.00
_cell.angle_beta   90.00
_cell.angle_gamma   90.00
#
_symmetry.space_group_name_H-M   'P 1'
#
loop_
_entity.id
_entity.type
_entity.pdbx_description
1 polymer ?
#
loop_
_entity_poly.entity_id
_entity_poly.type
_entity_poly.pdbx_seq_one_letter_code
_entity_poly.pdbx_strand_id
1 'polypeptide(L)'
;MDANIQLLFHWVPILLGLLLLIPFTAESVSKLFLKKWPSVSTRRGQLLASTVMFLIGGFTVSAHTLWIHNKASELGSGNFCAGDGVWDCSSVIGNEKWNVDPMLGLPWGLLGMLTFSVMLWLIVSICLDPMASWVRNHLTYLRIIGVIGVFVIFYLIYAEFAIGKLCQYCSTAHFAHVMTLLNSQLLLTIYDNRKWSNANADDVSSDEVRERKRKKGYVKPKSSAMNAPYEEE
;
A
#
# COMPACT_ATOMS: atom_id res chain seq x y z
N MET A 1 24.25 8.56 -15.31
CA MET A 1 23.71 9.02 -14.01
C MET A 1 23.89 7.88 -13.04
N ASP A 2 24.49 8.14 -11.87
CA ASP A 2 24.77 7.10 -10.87
C ASP A 2 23.49 6.35 -10.45
N ALA A 3 23.59 5.04 -10.22
CA ALA A 3 22.44 4.19 -9.89
C ALA A 3 21.75 4.64 -8.59
N ASN A 4 22.50 5.18 -7.62
CA ASN A 4 21.92 5.68 -6.37
C ASN A 4 21.13 6.98 -6.60
N ILE A 5 21.61 7.85 -7.50
CA ILE A 5 20.89 9.08 -7.87
C ILE A 5 19.58 8.72 -8.60
N GLN A 6 19.61 7.73 -9.49
CA GLN A 6 18.41 7.22 -10.14
C GLN A 6 17.41 6.68 -9.12
N LEU A 7 17.88 5.86 -8.19
CA LEU A 7 17.04 5.25 -7.16
C LEU A 7 16.40 6.31 -6.24
N LEU A 8 17.11 7.42 -5.97
CA LEU A 8 16.60 8.52 -5.15
C LEU A 8 15.29 9.10 -5.71
N PHE A 9 15.12 9.22 -7.03
CA PHE A 9 13.89 9.73 -7.63
C PHE A 9 12.66 8.88 -7.28
N HIS A 10 12.83 7.57 -7.12
CA HIS A 10 11.76 6.66 -6.71
C HIS A 10 11.50 6.72 -5.20
N TRP A 11 12.53 6.99 -4.41
CA TRP A 11 12.41 7.14 -2.96
C TRP A 11 11.78 8.46 -2.53
N VAL A 12 11.91 9.55 -3.31
CA VAL A 12 11.26 10.84 -2.98
C VAL A 12 9.76 10.69 -2.66
N PRO A 13 8.91 10.12 -3.53
CA PRO A 13 7.51 9.92 -3.19
C PRO A 13 7.34 8.92 -2.03
N ILE A 14 8.13 7.85 -1.94
CA ILE A 14 8.01 6.87 -0.86
C ILE A 14 8.30 7.50 0.51
N LEU A 15 9.36 8.31 0.62
CA LEU A 15 9.70 9.01 1.86
C LEU A 15 8.61 10.01 2.25
N LEU A 16 8.06 10.76 1.29
CA LEU A 16 6.92 11.63 1.55
C LEU A 16 5.70 10.84 2.03
N GLY A 17 5.44 9.66 1.45
CA GLY A 17 4.42 8.74 1.91
C GLY A 17 4.63 8.27 3.35
N LEU A 18 5.87 7.91 3.72
CA LEU A 18 6.23 7.53 5.09
C LEU A 18 5.99 8.65 6.09
N LEU A 19 6.38 9.88 5.73
CA LEU A 19 6.19 11.04 6.58
C LEU A 19 4.70 11.36 6.80
N LEU A 20 3.84 11.13 5.81
CA LEU A 20 2.38 11.29 5.94
C LEU A 20 1.71 10.12 6.66
N LEU A 21 2.32 8.92 6.63
CA LEU A 21 1.83 7.76 7.34
C LEU A 21 1.99 7.90 8.85
N ILE A 22 3.16 8.34 9.33
CA ILE A 22 3.45 8.42 10.76
C ILE A 22 2.75 9.64 11.38
N PRO A 23 1.86 9.48 12.39
CA PRO A 23 1.05 10.59 12.93
C PRO A 23 1.89 11.80 13.39
N PHE A 24 2.99 11.53 14.11
CA PHE A 24 3.87 12.57 14.63
C PHE A 24 4.49 13.46 13.55
N THR A 25 4.91 12.86 12.42
CA THR A 25 5.49 13.62 11.30
C THR A 25 4.41 14.20 10.40
N ALA A 26 3.26 13.54 10.29
CA ALA A 26 2.17 13.93 9.40
C ALA A 26 1.61 15.31 9.75
N GLU A 27 1.48 15.67 11.03
CA GLU A 27 1.01 16.99 11.44
C GLU A 27 1.93 18.12 10.94
N SER A 28 3.23 17.94 11.11
CA SER A 28 4.26 18.89 10.67
C SER A 28 4.31 19.01 9.16
N VAL A 29 4.28 17.88 8.45
CA VAL A 29 4.30 17.85 6.98
C VAL A 29 3.02 18.40 6.39
N SER A 30 1.85 18.00 6.92
CA SER A 30 0.56 18.51 6.45
C SER A 30 0.52 20.03 6.53
N LYS A 31 1.02 20.66 7.61
CA LYS A 31 1.07 22.14 7.74
C LYS A 31 1.77 22.83 6.57
N LEU A 32 2.82 22.24 6.02
CA LEU A 32 3.52 22.78 4.84
C LEU A 32 2.66 22.75 3.57
N PHE A 33 1.78 21.75 3.47
CA PHE A 33 0.94 21.53 2.29
C PHE A 33 -0.53 21.97 2.46
N LEU A 34 -0.96 22.37 3.68
CA LEU A 34 -2.36 22.73 3.99
C LEU A 34 -2.94 23.77 3.05
N LYS A 35 -2.16 24.81 2.70
CA LYS A 35 -2.61 25.89 1.81
C LYS A 35 -2.95 25.37 0.41
N LYS A 36 -2.20 24.38 -0.07
CA LYS A 36 -2.40 23.81 -1.41
C LYS A 36 -3.44 22.68 -1.36
N TRP A 37 -3.29 21.75 -0.42
CA TRP A 37 -4.06 20.51 -0.33
C TRP A 37 -4.76 20.41 1.03
N PRO A 38 -5.97 20.98 1.20
CA PRO A 38 -6.70 20.93 2.46
C PRO A 38 -7.06 19.51 2.92
N SER A 39 -7.10 18.55 1.99
CA SER A 39 -7.45 17.16 2.27
C SER A 39 -6.50 16.48 3.26
N VAL A 40 -5.21 16.86 3.29
CA VAL A 40 -4.21 16.27 4.20
C VAL A 40 -4.30 16.78 5.65
N SER A 41 -5.28 17.63 5.95
CA SER A 41 -5.55 18.09 7.33
C SER A 41 -6.10 16.98 8.22
N THR A 42 -6.83 16.03 7.64
CA THR A 42 -7.46 14.92 8.37
C THR A 42 -6.61 13.66 8.34
N ARG A 43 -6.73 12.80 9.36
CA ARG A 43 -6.03 11.51 9.36
C ARG A 43 -6.38 10.64 8.15
N ARG A 44 -7.64 10.66 7.71
CA ARG A 44 -8.10 9.99 6.49
C ARG A 44 -7.31 10.49 5.27
N GLY A 45 -7.23 11.80 5.08
CA GLY A 45 -6.53 12.37 3.93
C GLY A 45 -5.03 12.15 3.94
N GLN A 46 -4.39 12.14 5.12
CA GLN A 46 -2.97 11.76 5.26
C GLN A 46 -2.72 10.32 4.83
N LEU A 47 -3.59 9.39 5.23
CA LEU A 47 -3.50 7.98 4.84
C LEU A 47 -3.78 7.76 3.35
N LEU A 48 -4.76 8.46 2.77
CA LEU A 48 -5.01 8.44 1.34
C LEU A 48 -3.81 8.99 0.55
N ALA A 49 -3.29 10.15 0.96
CA ALA A 49 -2.13 10.78 0.32
C ALA A 49 -0.87 9.92 0.42
N SER A 50 -0.57 9.36 1.60
CA SER A 50 0.57 8.43 1.75
C SER A 50 0.43 7.20 0.86
N THR A 51 -0.78 6.64 0.75
CA THR A 51 -1.04 5.50 -0.14
C THR A 51 -0.79 5.84 -1.60
N VAL A 52 -1.26 6.99 -2.07
CA VAL A 52 -0.98 7.50 -3.42
C VAL A 52 0.53 7.64 -3.65
N MET A 53 1.26 8.20 -2.68
CA MET A 53 2.70 8.39 -2.78
C MET A 53 3.48 7.07 -2.86
N PHE A 54 3.11 6.06 -2.06
CA PHE A 54 3.69 4.72 -2.17
C PHE A 54 3.42 4.08 -3.53
N LEU A 55 2.19 4.22 -4.05
CA LEU A 55 1.81 3.65 -5.34
C LEU A 55 2.52 4.33 -6.52
N ILE A 56 2.73 5.65 -6.46
CA ILE A 56 3.55 6.37 -7.45
C ILE A 56 5.01 5.90 -7.38
N GLY A 57 5.57 5.76 -6.18
CA GLY A 57 6.91 5.22 -5.98
C GLY A 57 7.05 3.82 -6.58
N GLY A 58 6.14 2.91 -6.22
CA GLY A 58 6.07 1.54 -6.72
C GLY A 58 5.91 1.47 -8.25
N PHE A 59 5.02 2.28 -8.82
CA PHE A 59 4.81 2.36 -10.26
C PHE A 59 6.08 2.81 -10.99
N THR A 60 6.69 3.91 -10.53
CA THR A 60 7.88 4.47 -11.21
C THR A 60 9.08 3.54 -11.13
N VAL A 61 9.32 2.88 -9.99
CA VAL A 61 10.42 1.92 -9.88
C VAL A 61 10.15 0.68 -10.72
N SER A 62 8.89 0.21 -10.81
CA SER A 62 8.52 -0.92 -11.66
C SER A 62 8.72 -0.60 -13.15
N ALA A 63 8.28 0.58 -13.60
CA ALA A 63 8.53 1.05 -14.95
C ALA A 63 10.04 1.14 -15.26
N HIS A 64 10.84 1.58 -14.29
CA HIS A 64 12.29 1.62 -14.44
C HIS A 64 12.90 0.21 -14.51
N THR A 65 12.44 -0.74 -13.68
CA THR A 65 12.90 -2.13 -13.78
C THR A 65 12.57 -2.76 -15.13
N LEU A 66 11.40 -2.46 -15.71
CA LEU A 66 11.04 -2.90 -17.05
C LEU A 66 11.96 -2.28 -18.11
N TRP A 67 12.28 -0.99 -17.97
CA TRP A 67 13.24 -0.34 -18.86
C TRP A 67 14.63 -0.98 -18.78
N ILE A 68 15.12 -1.29 -17.56
CA ILE A 68 16.40 -1.99 -17.36
C ILE A 68 16.35 -3.37 -18.02
N HIS A 69 15.28 -4.14 -17.83
CA HIS A 69 15.10 -5.46 -18.43
C HIS A 69 15.18 -5.39 -19.97
N ASN A 70 14.43 -4.48 -20.59
CA ASN A 70 14.43 -4.31 -22.04
C ASN A 70 15.82 -3.89 -22.55
N LYS A 71 16.49 -2.97 -21.85
CA LYS A 71 17.84 -2.52 -22.23
C LYS A 71 18.89 -3.62 -22.07
N ALA A 72 18.78 -4.45 -21.04
CA ALA A 72 19.63 -5.62 -20.88
C ALA A 72 19.45 -6.61 -22.04
N SER A 73 18.21 -6.79 -22.53
CA SER A 73 17.94 -7.66 -23.69
C SER A 73 18.48 -7.11 -25.02
N GLU A 74 18.45 -5.79 -25.21
CA GLU A 74 18.87 -5.13 -26.46
C GLU A 74 20.39 -4.94 -26.55
N LEU A 75 21.02 -4.56 -25.44
CA LEU A 75 22.40 -4.08 -25.40
C LEU A 75 23.34 -5.01 -24.60
N GLY A 76 22.82 -6.10 -24.05
CA GLY A 76 23.53 -6.96 -23.10
C GLY A 76 23.59 -6.36 -21.69
N SER A 77 24.18 -7.08 -20.75
CA SER A 77 24.39 -6.60 -19.37
C SER A 77 25.31 -5.37 -19.37
N GLY A 78 24.85 -4.24 -18.85
CA GLY A 78 25.60 -2.97 -18.85
C GLY A 78 25.41 -2.15 -17.58
N ASN A 79 26.07 -0.98 -17.52
CA ASN A 79 26.06 -0.01 -16.41
C ASN A 79 24.73 0.77 -16.27
N PHE A 80 23.59 0.11 -16.48
CA PHE A 80 22.27 0.73 -16.38
C PHE A 80 21.83 0.92 -14.92
N CYS A 81 22.33 0.06 -14.04
CA CYS A 81 22.15 0.11 -12.62
C CYS A 81 23.39 -0.51 -11.93
N ALA A 82 23.38 -0.74 -10.61
CA ALA A 82 24.51 -1.38 -9.92
C ALA A 82 24.79 -2.78 -10.50
N GLY A 83 26.04 -3.03 -10.90
CA GLY A 83 26.45 -4.24 -11.63
C GLY A 83 27.59 -5.03 -10.98
N ASP A 84 28.02 -4.66 -9.77
CA ASP A 84 29.17 -5.28 -9.08
C ASP A 84 28.84 -5.59 -7.61
N GLY A 85 29.44 -6.66 -7.08
CA GLY A 85 29.31 -7.05 -5.67
C GLY A 85 28.01 -7.80 -5.34
N VAL A 86 27.55 -7.67 -4.09
CA VAL A 86 26.31 -8.30 -3.59
C VAL A 86 25.06 -7.54 -4.08
N TRP A 87 25.18 -6.22 -4.26
CA TRP A 87 24.10 -5.33 -4.68
C TRP A 87 24.17 -5.10 -6.19
N ASP A 88 23.61 -6.03 -6.95
CA ASP A 88 23.75 -6.14 -8.40
C ASP A 88 22.37 -6.36 -9.05
N CYS A 89 21.69 -5.25 -9.34
CA CYS A 89 20.39 -5.29 -10.01
C CYS A 89 20.50 -5.67 -11.48
N SER A 90 21.68 -5.52 -12.10
CA SER A 90 21.90 -5.90 -13.50
C SER A 90 21.76 -7.42 -13.67
N SER A 91 22.42 -8.18 -12.78
CA SER A 91 22.33 -9.64 -12.77
C SER A 91 20.95 -10.18 -12.40
N VAL A 92 20.19 -9.47 -11.56
CA VAL A 92 18.83 -9.89 -11.16
C VAL A 92 17.80 -9.59 -12.25
N ILE A 93 17.73 -8.33 -12.72
CA ILE A 93 16.73 -7.88 -13.69
C ILE A 93 17.05 -8.39 -15.11
N GLY A 94 18.33 -8.56 -15.44
CA GLY A 94 18.77 -9.14 -16.71
C GLY A 94 18.61 -10.67 -16.77
N ASN A 95 18.23 -11.34 -15.67
CA ASN A 95 18.11 -12.79 -15.67
C ASN A 95 16.84 -13.26 -16.40
N GLU A 96 17.00 -13.84 -17.59
CA GLU A 96 15.86 -14.31 -18.40
C GLU A 96 15.06 -15.44 -17.74
N LYS A 97 15.68 -16.23 -16.87
CA LYS A 97 15.02 -17.36 -16.18
C LYS A 97 14.18 -16.89 -14.99
N TRP A 98 14.70 -15.94 -14.22
CA TRP A 98 14.11 -15.54 -12.95
C TRP A 98 13.31 -14.23 -13.03
N ASN A 99 13.64 -13.33 -13.96
CA ASN A 99 12.94 -12.05 -14.11
C ASN A 99 11.71 -12.12 -15.04
N VAL A 100 11.24 -13.33 -15.33
CA VAL A 100 10.04 -13.58 -16.13
C VAL A 100 9.06 -14.41 -15.32
N ASP A 101 7.79 -14.04 -15.35
CA ASP A 101 6.73 -14.83 -14.73
C ASP A 101 6.59 -16.18 -15.46
N PRO A 102 6.69 -17.31 -14.74
CA PRO A 102 6.72 -18.63 -15.37
C PRO A 102 5.37 -19.06 -15.98
N MET A 103 4.27 -18.37 -15.67
CA MET A 103 2.94 -18.71 -16.17
C MET A 103 2.57 -17.91 -17.42
N LEU A 104 2.88 -16.61 -17.42
CA LEU A 104 2.50 -15.63 -18.44
C LEU A 104 3.65 -15.31 -19.41
N GLY A 105 4.89 -15.63 -19.05
CA GLY A 105 6.06 -15.28 -19.85
C GLY A 105 6.33 -13.77 -19.91
N LEU A 106 5.82 -13.00 -18.95
CA LEU A 106 5.95 -11.53 -18.90
C LEU A 106 7.00 -11.11 -17.87
N PRO A 107 7.77 -10.04 -18.12
CA PRO A 107 8.74 -9.54 -17.16
C PRO A 107 8.04 -9.00 -15.90
N TRP A 108 8.60 -9.27 -14.73
CA TRP A 108 8.01 -8.84 -13.45
C TRP A 108 7.84 -7.33 -13.34
N GLY A 109 8.73 -6.55 -13.97
CA GLY A 109 8.59 -5.08 -14.03
C GLY A 109 7.29 -4.62 -14.69
N LEU A 110 6.83 -5.33 -15.74
CA LEU A 110 5.54 -5.05 -16.40
C LEU A 110 4.36 -5.41 -15.49
N LEU A 111 4.40 -6.58 -14.85
CA LEU A 111 3.35 -7.02 -13.92
C LEU A 111 3.25 -6.09 -12.71
N GLY A 112 4.39 -5.65 -12.16
CA GLY A 112 4.46 -4.64 -11.11
C GLY A 112 3.83 -3.32 -11.54
N MET A 113 4.21 -2.81 -12.72
CA MET A 113 3.67 -1.58 -13.28
C MET A 113 2.13 -1.64 -13.40
N LEU A 114 1.59 -2.71 -14.00
CA LEU A 114 0.14 -2.90 -14.14
C LEU A 114 -0.56 -2.99 -12.78
N THR A 115 0.02 -3.74 -11.84
CA THR A 115 -0.53 -3.90 -10.48
C THR A 115 -0.59 -2.56 -9.76
N PHE A 116 0.51 -1.79 -9.75
CA PHE A 116 0.54 -0.47 -9.15
C PHE A 116 -0.42 0.51 -9.84
N SER A 117 -0.61 0.44 -11.16
CA SER A 117 -1.60 1.25 -11.87
C SER A 117 -3.04 0.94 -11.44
N VAL A 118 -3.41 -0.34 -11.34
CA VAL A 118 -4.74 -0.75 -10.88
C VAL A 118 -4.98 -0.30 -9.44
N MET A 119 -4.00 -0.52 -8.55
CA MET A 119 -4.09 -0.07 -7.16
C MET A 119 -4.16 1.46 -7.06
N LEU A 120 -3.43 2.19 -7.91
CA LEU A 120 -3.49 3.65 -7.98
C LEU A 120 -4.85 4.13 -8.44
N TRP A 121 -5.45 3.50 -9.45
CA TRP A 121 -6.82 3.79 -9.88
C TRP A 121 -7.84 3.57 -8.74
N LEU A 122 -7.73 2.45 -8.02
CA LEU A 122 -8.58 2.16 -6.86
C LEU A 122 -8.47 3.27 -5.80
N ILE A 123 -7.27 3.68 -5.40
CA ILE A 123 -7.13 4.71 -4.37
C ILE A 123 -7.52 6.10 -4.85
N VAL A 124 -7.21 6.46 -6.10
CA VAL A 124 -7.54 7.78 -6.67
C VAL A 124 -9.05 7.94 -6.79
N SER A 125 -9.76 6.88 -7.19
CA SER A 125 -11.24 6.91 -7.21
C SER A 125 -11.84 7.20 -5.83
N ILE A 126 -11.23 6.70 -4.75
CA ILE A 126 -11.63 7.01 -3.36
C ILE A 126 -11.27 8.45 -3.00
N CYS A 127 -10.12 8.97 -3.44
CA CYS A 127 -9.75 10.37 -3.23
C CYS A 127 -10.72 11.34 -3.89
N LEU A 128 -11.24 10.99 -5.07
CA LEU A 128 -12.19 11.81 -5.84
C LEU A 128 -13.59 11.79 -5.23
N ASP A 129 -14.09 10.62 -4.83
CA ASP A 129 -15.37 10.50 -4.12
C ASP A 129 -15.22 9.62 -2.87
N PRO A 130 -14.85 10.22 -1.73
CA PRO A 130 -14.66 9.48 -0.49
C PRO A 130 -15.98 9.07 0.16
N MET A 131 -17.13 9.58 -0.27
CA MET A 131 -18.43 9.28 0.35
C MET A 131 -19.25 8.26 -0.44
N ALA A 132 -18.74 7.83 -1.60
CA ALA A 132 -19.38 6.82 -2.41
C ALA A 132 -19.54 5.46 -1.72
N SER A 133 -20.58 4.72 -2.11
CA SER A 133 -20.88 3.39 -1.59
C SER A 133 -19.83 2.34 -1.97
N TRP A 134 -19.09 2.54 -3.08
CA TRP A 134 -18.06 1.61 -3.55
C TRP A 134 -16.71 1.73 -2.83
N VAL A 135 -16.51 2.76 -2.00
CA VAL A 135 -15.23 3.00 -1.28
C VAL A 135 -14.77 1.77 -0.50
N ARG A 136 -15.69 1.12 0.23
CA ARG A 136 -15.37 -0.07 1.01
C ARG A 136 -14.87 -1.22 0.15
N ASN A 137 -15.51 -1.41 -1.02
CA ASN A 137 -15.13 -2.48 -1.95
C ASN A 137 -13.75 -2.19 -2.55
N HIS A 138 -13.49 -0.95 -2.96
CA HIS A 138 -12.17 -0.56 -3.49
C HIS A 138 -11.05 -0.73 -2.46
N LEU A 139 -11.27 -0.32 -1.21
CA LEU A 139 -10.32 -0.57 -0.12
C LEU A 139 -10.10 -2.07 0.13
N THR A 140 -11.15 -2.88 0.01
CA THR A 140 -11.07 -4.34 0.16
C THR A 140 -10.28 -4.97 -0.99
N TYR A 141 -10.50 -4.53 -2.23
CA TYR A 141 -9.73 -4.98 -3.39
C TYR A 141 -8.26 -4.57 -3.27
N LEU A 142 -7.98 -3.34 -2.84
CA LEU A 142 -6.63 -2.87 -2.57
C LEU A 142 -5.90 -3.78 -1.56
N ARG A 143 -6.57 -4.15 -0.47
CA ARG A 143 -6.04 -5.10 0.52
C ARG A 143 -5.81 -6.48 -0.07
N ILE A 144 -6.79 -7.03 -0.81
CA ILE A 144 -6.69 -8.38 -1.41
C ILE A 144 -5.52 -8.45 -2.39
N ILE A 145 -5.43 -7.49 -3.31
CA ILE A 145 -4.29 -7.36 -4.25
C ILE A 145 -2.98 -7.22 -3.47
N GLY A 146 -2.99 -6.40 -2.40
CA GLY A 146 -1.85 -6.25 -1.50
C GLY A 146 -1.38 -7.58 -0.90
N VAL A 147 -2.29 -8.37 -0.33
CA VAL A 147 -1.99 -9.68 0.27
C VAL A 147 -1.47 -10.67 -0.78
N ILE A 148 -2.13 -10.76 -1.94
CA ILE A 148 -1.67 -11.62 -3.05
C ILE A 148 -0.25 -11.23 -3.48
N GLY A 149 0.00 -9.93 -3.64
CA GLY A 149 1.31 -9.43 -4.03
C GLY A 149 2.42 -9.75 -3.02
N VAL A 150 2.11 -9.89 -1.72
CA VAL A 150 3.12 -10.34 -0.73
C VAL A 150 3.60 -11.77 -1.02
N PHE A 151 2.74 -12.67 -1.49
CA PHE A 151 3.16 -14.01 -1.90
C PHE A 151 4.08 -13.96 -3.14
N VAL A 152 3.77 -13.08 -4.09
CA VAL A 152 4.65 -12.82 -5.24
C VAL A 152 6.00 -12.26 -4.78
N ILE A 153 6.01 -11.32 -3.83
CA ILE A 153 7.25 -10.77 -3.25
C ILE A 153 8.09 -11.87 -2.61
N PHE A 154 7.50 -12.81 -1.87
CA PHE A 154 8.26 -13.93 -1.31
C PHE A 154 8.90 -14.80 -2.39
N TYR A 155 8.20 -15.04 -3.50
CA TYR A 155 8.78 -15.74 -4.65
C TYR A 155 9.94 -14.95 -5.27
N LEU A 156 9.81 -13.64 -5.44
CA LEU A 156 10.87 -12.80 -6.00
C LEU A 156 12.10 -12.70 -5.10
N ILE A 157 11.89 -12.63 -3.79
CA ILE A 157 12.98 -12.70 -2.80
C ILE A 157 13.69 -14.05 -2.88
N TYR A 158 12.94 -15.15 -3.03
CA TYR A 158 13.53 -16.47 -3.28
C TYR A 158 14.37 -16.49 -4.57
N ALA A 159 13.90 -15.85 -5.64
CA ALA A 159 14.67 -15.73 -6.89
C ALA A 159 15.98 -14.95 -6.70
N GLU A 160 15.97 -13.84 -5.95
CA GLU A 160 17.19 -13.10 -5.59
C GLU A 160 18.20 -13.98 -4.84
N PHE A 161 17.73 -14.77 -3.86
CA PHE A 161 18.58 -15.74 -3.15
C PHE A 161 19.13 -16.83 -4.08
N ALA A 162 18.34 -17.32 -5.04
CA ALA A 162 18.78 -18.32 -6.00
C ALA A 162 19.85 -17.78 -6.98
N ILE A 163 19.79 -16.49 -7.32
CA ILE A 163 20.80 -15.79 -8.13
C ILE A 163 22.04 -15.45 -7.28
N GLY A 164 21.89 -15.33 -5.96
CA GLY A 164 22.96 -14.97 -5.03
C GLY A 164 23.27 -13.47 -5.02
N LYS A 165 22.32 -12.63 -5.44
CA LYS A 165 22.47 -11.18 -5.61
C LYS A 165 21.22 -10.46 -5.10
N LEU A 166 21.39 -9.23 -4.59
CA LEU A 166 20.30 -8.39 -4.12
C LEU A 166 20.06 -7.21 -5.08
N CYS A 167 18.80 -6.92 -5.38
CA CYS A 167 18.41 -5.83 -6.28
C CYS A 167 17.77 -4.67 -5.47
N GLN A 168 18.40 -3.49 -5.50
CA GLN A 168 17.90 -2.31 -4.77
C GLN A 168 16.55 -1.81 -5.31
N TYR A 169 16.35 -1.92 -6.63
CA TYR A 169 15.10 -1.52 -7.28
C TYR A 169 13.94 -2.44 -6.88
N CYS A 170 14.21 -3.75 -6.83
CA CYS A 170 13.26 -4.79 -6.44
C CYS A 170 12.87 -4.60 -4.96
N SER A 171 13.86 -4.39 -4.09
CA SER A 171 13.65 -4.05 -2.68
C SER A 171 12.78 -2.79 -2.51
N THR A 172 13.00 -1.77 -3.34
CA THR A 172 12.19 -0.54 -3.33
C THR A 172 10.74 -0.79 -3.74
N ALA A 173 10.51 -1.62 -4.78
CA ALA A 173 9.17 -2.02 -5.20
C ALA A 173 8.45 -2.84 -4.12
N HIS A 174 9.14 -3.81 -3.51
CA HIS A 174 8.61 -4.63 -2.42
C HIS A 174 8.21 -3.76 -1.21
N PHE A 175 9.07 -2.80 -0.84
CA PHE A 175 8.80 -1.86 0.24
C PHE A 175 7.55 -1.02 -0.04
N ALA A 176 7.46 -0.42 -1.22
CA ALA A 176 6.29 0.37 -1.63
C ALA A 176 4.99 -0.45 -1.53
N HIS A 177 5.00 -1.70 -2.03
CA HIS A 177 3.86 -2.60 -1.97
C HIS A 177 3.44 -2.96 -0.54
N VAL A 178 4.40 -3.30 0.32
CA VAL A 178 4.14 -3.62 1.73
C VAL A 178 3.54 -2.41 2.45
N MET A 179 4.09 -1.21 2.23
CA MET A 179 3.55 0.01 2.83
C MET A 179 2.13 0.33 2.33
N THR A 180 1.84 0.10 1.05
CA THR A 180 0.47 0.21 0.53
C THR A 180 -0.48 -0.80 1.19
N LEU A 181 -0.07 -2.05 1.39
CA LEU A 181 -0.88 -3.06 2.09
C LEU A 181 -1.18 -2.62 3.54
N LEU A 182 -0.16 -2.18 4.27
CA LEU A 182 -0.33 -1.66 5.64
C LEU A 182 -1.34 -0.51 5.66
N ASN A 183 -1.18 0.46 4.76
CA ASN A 183 -2.11 1.59 4.62
C ASN A 183 -3.53 1.17 4.28
N SER A 184 -3.71 0.21 3.38
CA SER A 184 -5.04 -0.30 3.02
C SER A 184 -5.77 -0.87 4.24
N GLN A 185 -5.04 -1.55 5.13
CA GLN A 185 -5.58 -2.10 6.37
C GLN A 185 -5.94 -0.99 7.37
N LEU A 186 -5.10 0.03 7.49
CA LEU A 186 -5.38 1.22 8.31
C LEU A 186 -6.64 1.97 7.82
N LEU A 187 -6.75 2.18 6.51
CA LEU A 187 -7.91 2.83 5.89
C LEU A 187 -9.20 2.03 6.08
N LEU A 188 -9.17 0.71 5.87
CA LEU A 188 -10.32 -0.17 6.15
C LEU A 188 -10.73 -0.11 7.62
N THR A 189 -9.76 -0.08 8.53
CA THR A 189 -10.04 0.02 9.96
C THR A 189 -10.74 1.34 10.30
N ILE A 190 -10.34 2.46 9.69
CA ILE A 190 -11.01 3.76 9.89
C ILE A 190 -12.41 3.75 9.26
N TYR A 191 -12.56 3.14 8.08
CA TYR A 191 -13.83 2.95 7.40
C TYR A 191 -14.84 2.21 8.28
N ASP A 192 -14.49 1.01 8.73
CA ASP A 192 -15.38 0.14 9.49
C ASP A 192 -15.68 0.70 10.91
N ASN A 193 -14.78 1.49 11.50
CA ASN A 193 -14.98 2.12 12.81
C ASN A 193 -15.82 3.41 12.78
N ARG A 194 -16.49 3.73 11.67
CA ARG A 194 -17.30 4.96 11.46
C ARG A 194 -16.54 6.28 11.66
N LYS A 195 -15.20 6.24 11.69
CA LYS A 195 -14.35 7.43 11.74
C LYS A 195 -14.17 8.09 10.36
N TRP A 196 -14.68 7.43 9.32
CA TRP A 196 -14.51 7.84 7.92
C TRP A 196 -15.26 9.11 7.52
N SER A 197 -16.49 9.30 8.02
CA SER A 197 -17.34 10.46 7.71
C SER A 197 -17.14 11.63 8.66
N ASN A 198 -16.54 11.38 9.82
CA ASN A 198 -16.42 12.38 10.86
C ASN A 198 -15.13 13.16 10.66
N ALA A 199 -15.23 14.34 10.04
CA ALA A 199 -14.13 15.28 9.91
C ALA A 199 -13.51 15.73 11.26
N ASN A 200 -14.18 15.43 12.38
CA ASN A 200 -13.80 15.77 13.76
C ASN A 200 -13.54 14.53 14.67
N ALA A 201 -13.41 13.30 14.15
CA ALA A 201 -13.26 12.10 14.98
C ALA A 201 -11.82 11.79 15.44
N ASP A 202 -10.93 12.78 15.39
CA ASP A 202 -9.53 12.63 15.77
C ASP A 202 -9.31 12.62 17.31
N ASP A 203 -10.36 12.76 18.13
CA ASP A 203 -10.27 12.79 19.60
C ASP A 203 -10.60 11.47 20.34
N VAL A 204 -10.56 10.31 19.67
CA VAL A 204 -10.72 9.04 20.40
C VAL A 204 -9.38 8.61 20.97
N SER A 205 -9.07 9.10 22.17
CA SER A 205 -7.93 8.67 22.98
C SER A 205 -7.94 7.14 23.20
N SER A 206 -6.77 6.56 23.44
CA SER A 206 -6.58 5.15 23.74
C SER A 206 -7.42 4.62 24.90
N ASP A 207 -7.95 5.51 25.75
CA ASP A 207 -8.77 5.18 26.90
C ASP A 207 -10.18 4.74 26.51
N GLU A 208 -10.80 5.35 25.50
CA GLU A 208 -12.14 4.94 25.04
C GLU A 208 -12.16 3.55 24.39
N VAL A 209 -11.08 3.18 23.69
CA VAL A 209 -10.93 1.84 23.10
C VAL A 209 -10.81 0.78 24.20
N ARG A 210 -10.10 1.11 25.28
CA ARG A 210 -9.96 0.25 26.47
C ARG A 210 -11.29 0.12 27.22
N GLU A 211 -12.06 1.19 27.29
CA GLU A 211 -13.36 1.21 27.97
C GLU A 211 -14.45 0.46 27.20
N ARG A 212 -14.47 0.54 25.85
CA ARG A 212 -15.39 -0.25 25.02
C ARG A 212 -15.12 -1.76 25.09
N LYS A 213 -13.85 -2.18 25.24
CA LYS A 213 -13.51 -3.59 25.49
C LYS A 213 -14.04 -4.07 26.85
N ARG A 214 -14.05 -3.20 27.87
CA ARG A 214 -14.63 -3.49 29.19
C ARG A 214 -16.16 -3.62 29.18
N LYS A 215 -16.86 -2.82 28.35
CA LYS A 215 -18.33 -2.81 28.28
C LYS A 215 -18.93 -3.97 27.46
N LYS A 216 -18.13 -4.75 26.73
CA LYS A 216 -18.55 -5.99 26.03
C LYS A 216 -18.62 -7.21 26.95
N GLY A 217 -19.10 -7.04 28.18
CA GLY A 217 -19.47 -8.16 29.06
C GLY A 217 -20.77 -8.80 28.58
N TYR A 218 -20.87 -10.13 28.68
CA TYR A 218 -22.05 -10.91 28.30
C TYR A 218 -23.31 -10.40 29.01
N VAL A 219 -24.31 -9.96 28.25
CA VAL A 219 -25.64 -9.60 28.77
C VAL A 219 -26.57 -10.79 28.53
N LYS A 220 -26.97 -11.47 29.61
CA LYS A 220 -27.92 -12.59 29.57
C LYS A 220 -29.30 -12.07 29.11
N PRO A 221 -29.93 -12.68 28.09
CA PRO A 221 -31.25 -12.23 27.63
C PRO A 221 -32.31 -12.48 28.72
N LYS A 222 -33.19 -11.51 28.95
CA LYS A 222 -34.37 -11.68 29.81
C LYS A 222 -35.34 -12.62 29.10
N SER A 223 -35.70 -13.72 29.76
CA SER A 223 -36.82 -14.57 29.35
C SER A 223 -38.10 -13.73 29.38
N SER A 224 -38.72 -13.48 28.23
CA SER A 224 -40.08 -12.95 28.19
C SER A 224 -41.01 -13.94 28.90
N ALA A 225 -41.67 -13.46 29.95
CA ALA A 225 -42.77 -14.16 30.58
C ALA A 225 -43.91 -14.28 29.55
N MET A 226 -44.06 -15.49 29.01
CA MET A 226 -45.30 -15.96 28.42
C MET A 226 -46.28 -16.13 29.58
N ASN A 227 -47.44 -15.46 29.53
CA ASN A 227 -48.75 -15.82 30.13
C ASN A 227 -49.57 -14.57 30.51
N ALA A 228 -50.63 -14.28 29.74
CA ALA A 228 -51.91 -13.78 30.25
C ALA A 228 -53.01 -13.92 29.15
N PRO A 229 -54.28 -14.13 29.52
CA PRO A 229 -55.28 -14.83 28.71
C PRO A 229 -56.15 -13.90 27.86
N TYR A 230 -56.77 -14.48 26.83
CA TYR A 230 -57.86 -13.88 26.04
C TYR A 230 -59.09 -13.63 26.93
N GLU A 231 -59.62 -12.40 26.89
CA GLU A 231 -60.99 -12.08 27.30
C GLU A 231 -61.93 -12.09 26.08
N GLU A 232 -63.11 -12.67 26.28
CA GLU A 232 -64.22 -12.79 25.35
C GLU A 232 -64.89 -11.42 25.09
N GLU A 233 -65.28 -11.18 23.83
CA GLU A 233 -66.58 -10.60 23.42
C GLU A 233 -66.83 -10.85 21.93
#